data_AF-A0A8T2TVT9-F1
#
_entry.id   AF-A0A8T2TVT9-F1
#
_cell.length_a   1.000
_cell.length_b   1.000
_cell.length_c   1.000
_cell.angle_alpha   90.00
_cell.angle_beta   90.00
_cell.angle_gamma   90.00
#
_symmetry.space_group_name_H-M   'P 1'
#
loop_
_entity.id
_entity.type
_entity.pdbx_description
1 polymer ?
#
loop_
_entity_poly.entity_id
_entity_poly.type
_entity_poly.pdbx_seq_one_letter_code
_entity_poly.pdbx_strand_id
1 'polypeptide(L)'
;MFIENSSVLAYDDVTPQDPDFPAIQGLAEAGLLSSRLIDEEHVVKEKNFDVFSPDSPLTRQDLVSWKIALERKSAALDRDVTSTTFMALQDKFGFIDLEKVHKDAWPALLMDISAGEQSIIALTFGRTRRLQPLKPVTKGQAAVALATGEAWELVSEELARLEAESVAEAAVVAELALEAKAQKEAATVFENLVQEEKEKQQASASMLESTRAELEQIRDLFEGEKSGLIKERAALDAEKDLLTITRHEVEQQALDLCSAKMEVAFQLEQASKLRSEAEEERASISKLRKELEIEKNALILARSWAEDEARTAEEFSRKLEQWGNRLKDQDFNVNVGHEPDFIRLQQNTGTEAAVVSENGPSDESYEKIEEQNQSSTMDALIGKSREFGRVLMDAFVRLLKFLQELLHEIKVFITVLLERAGGRFHEARIRCVEGTTRTMEGLKQTVPSSVAGLTSSLKEGTLKAIDEWKEGAEKLSQKFKAP
;
A
#
# COMPACT_ATOMS: atom_id res chain seq x y z
N MET A 1 87.65 -24.33 -16.01
CA MET A 1 86.59 -25.30 -16.35
C MET A 1 87.15 -26.17 -17.45
N PHE A 2 87.50 -27.42 -17.14
CA PHE A 2 88.29 -28.26 -18.03
C PHE A 2 87.64 -28.41 -19.41
N ILE A 3 88.41 -28.10 -20.45
CA ILE A 3 88.05 -28.33 -21.86
C ILE A 3 89.03 -29.38 -22.40
N GLU A 4 88.47 -30.53 -22.74
CA GLU A 4 89.22 -31.69 -23.19
C GLU A 4 90.03 -31.36 -24.46
N ASN A 5 91.34 -31.63 -24.42
CA ASN A 5 92.33 -31.32 -25.46
C ASN A 5 92.74 -29.84 -25.62
N SER A 6 92.35 -28.91 -24.74
CA SER A 6 92.87 -27.51 -24.79
C SER A 6 93.46 -26.97 -23.49
N SER A 7 93.32 -27.65 -22.36
CA SER A 7 93.93 -27.28 -21.09
C SER A 7 95.38 -27.79 -20.96
N VAL A 8 96.29 -26.96 -20.45
CA VAL A 8 97.59 -27.41 -19.95
C VAL A 8 97.38 -28.15 -18.62
N LEU A 9 98.05 -29.28 -18.41
CA LEU A 9 97.99 -30.03 -17.14
C LEU A 9 98.54 -29.17 -16.00
N ALA A 10 97.82 -29.09 -14.89
CA ALA A 10 98.24 -28.34 -13.70
C ALA A 10 99.40 -29.00 -12.93
N TYR A 11 99.54 -30.33 -13.04
CA TYR A 11 100.48 -31.16 -12.30
C TYR A 11 100.98 -32.33 -13.17
N ASP A 12 102.19 -32.83 -12.90
CA ASP A 12 102.81 -33.96 -13.60
C ASP A 12 102.33 -35.33 -13.06
N ASP A 13 101.79 -35.39 -11.83
CA ASP A 13 101.35 -36.62 -11.17
C ASP A 13 99.83 -36.90 -11.24
N VAL A 14 99.04 -35.94 -11.73
CA VAL A 14 97.58 -36.10 -11.94
C VAL A 14 97.27 -36.14 -13.43
N THR A 15 96.75 -37.27 -13.91
CA THR A 15 96.52 -37.51 -15.34
C THR A 15 95.02 -37.49 -15.68
N PRO A 16 94.61 -37.27 -16.96
CA PRO A 16 93.21 -37.36 -17.37
C PRO A 16 92.54 -38.74 -17.24
N GLN A 17 93.25 -39.74 -16.69
CA GLN A 17 92.72 -41.07 -16.37
C GLN A 17 92.33 -41.21 -14.89
N ASP A 18 92.71 -40.25 -14.05
CA ASP A 18 92.34 -40.18 -12.63
C ASP A 18 90.87 -39.70 -12.50
N PRO A 19 90.02 -40.37 -11.68
CA PRO A 19 88.61 -39.99 -11.54
C PRO A 19 88.41 -38.58 -10.94
N ASP A 20 89.34 -38.08 -10.12
CA ASP A 20 89.26 -36.76 -9.48
C ASP A 20 89.95 -35.66 -10.31
N PHE A 21 90.65 -36.01 -11.40
CA PHE A 21 91.34 -35.06 -12.28
C PHE A 21 90.48 -33.86 -12.72
N PRO A 22 89.22 -34.01 -13.19
CA PRO A 22 88.42 -32.86 -13.63
C PRO A 22 88.14 -31.84 -12.51
N ALA A 23 88.11 -32.29 -11.25
CA ALA A 23 87.97 -31.42 -10.09
C ALA A 23 89.30 -30.76 -9.72
N ILE A 24 90.39 -31.54 -9.66
CA ILE A 24 91.74 -31.04 -9.33
C ILE A 24 92.19 -29.99 -10.37
N GLN A 25 92.14 -30.36 -11.65
CA GLN A 25 92.44 -29.48 -12.79
C GLN A 25 91.51 -28.26 -12.80
N GLY A 26 90.20 -28.45 -12.56
CA GLY A 26 89.22 -27.36 -12.54
C GLY A 26 89.45 -26.33 -11.42
N LEU A 27 89.93 -26.76 -10.26
CA LEU A 27 90.30 -25.89 -9.14
C LEU A 27 91.65 -25.18 -9.36
N ALA A 28 92.61 -25.86 -9.99
CA ALA A 28 93.89 -25.27 -10.39
C ALA A 28 93.71 -24.21 -11.50
N GLU A 29 92.89 -24.48 -12.51
CA GLU A 29 92.48 -23.51 -13.55
C GLU A 29 91.74 -22.29 -12.96
N ALA A 30 91.07 -22.46 -11.82
CA ALA A 30 90.41 -21.37 -11.10
C ALA A 30 91.37 -20.57 -10.20
N GLY A 31 92.66 -20.91 -10.15
CA GLY A 31 93.66 -20.29 -9.29
C GLY A 31 93.51 -20.60 -7.79
N LEU A 32 92.66 -21.57 -7.43
CA LEU A 32 92.36 -21.93 -6.04
C LEU A 32 93.39 -22.90 -5.43
N LEU A 33 94.13 -23.62 -6.30
CA LEU A 33 95.21 -24.53 -5.93
C LEU A 33 96.52 -24.04 -6.56
N SER A 34 97.58 -23.98 -5.76
CA SER A 34 98.94 -23.68 -6.23
C SER A 34 99.37 -24.71 -7.28
N SER A 35 99.64 -24.26 -8.50
CA SER A 35 100.01 -25.10 -9.64
C SER A 35 100.89 -24.31 -10.61
N ARG A 36 101.53 -25.01 -11.56
CA ARG A 36 102.34 -24.40 -12.62
C ARG A 36 101.59 -23.41 -13.52
N LEU A 37 100.26 -23.45 -13.54
CA LEU A 37 99.41 -22.53 -14.33
C LEU A 37 99.45 -21.07 -13.81
N ILE A 38 99.95 -20.85 -12.59
CA ILE A 38 99.97 -19.54 -11.92
C ILE A 38 101.26 -18.75 -12.22
N ASP A 39 102.36 -19.41 -12.58
CA ASP A 39 103.70 -18.81 -12.69
C ASP A 39 104.17 -18.55 -14.15
N GLU A 40 103.28 -18.59 -15.15
CA GLU A 40 103.66 -18.35 -16.56
C GLU A 40 104.22 -16.94 -16.83
N GLU A 41 103.90 -15.93 -16.00
CA GLU A 41 104.44 -14.57 -16.15
C GLU A 41 105.75 -14.30 -15.36
N HIS A 42 106.11 -15.13 -14.37
CA HIS A 42 107.25 -14.85 -13.47
C HIS A 42 108.18 -16.05 -13.23
N VAL A 43 109.29 -16.08 -13.97
CA VAL A 43 110.27 -17.19 -13.97
C VAL A 43 111.14 -17.22 -12.70
N VAL A 44 110.69 -17.92 -11.65
CA VAL A 44 111.52 -18.32 -10.50
C VAL A 44 111.39 -19.83 -10.25
N LYS A 45 112.25 -20.61 -10.92
CA LYS A 45 112.22 -22.09 -10.92
C LYS A 45 112.85 -22.72 -9.67
N GLU A 46 112.32 -22.41 -8.48
CA GLU A 46 112.86 -22.89 -7.19
C GLU A 46 111.85 -23.64 -6.28
N LYS A 47 110.59 -23.80 -6.70
CA LYS A 47 109.59 -24.60 -5.97
C LYS A 47 109.04 -25.74 -6.84
N ASN A 48 108.89 -26.92 -6.23
CA ASN A 48 108.28 -28.10 -6.85
C ASN A 48 106.74 -27.94 -6.90
N PHE A 49 106.22 -27.04 -7.72
CA PHE A 49 104.78 -26.84 -7.91
C PHE A 49 104.14 -27.87 -8.87
N ASP A 50 104.94 -28.76 -9.45
CA ASP A 50 104.52 -29.73 -10.47
C ASP A 50 103.86 -30.99 -9.91
N VAL A 51 103.64 -31.10 -8.59
CA VAL A 51 103.13 -32.32 -7.93
C VAL A 51 102.00 -31.99 -6.95
N PHE A 52 100.85 -32.67 -7.08
CA PHE A 52 99.66 -32.49 -6.22
C PHE A 52 99.56 -33.56 -5.12
N SER A 53 100.00 -34.79 -5.39
CA SER A 53 99.86 -35.97 -4.53
C SER A 53 98.40 -36.30 -4.14
N PRO A 54 97.55 -36.72 -5.10
CA PRO A 54 96.11 -36.95 -4.86
C PRO A 54 95.81 -38.00 -3.77
N ASP A 55 96.61 -39.06 -3.66
CA ASP A 55 96.51 -40.08 -2.59
C ASP A 55 96.94 -39.56 -1.19
N SER A 56 97.49 -38.34 -1.09
CA SER A 56 97.98 -37.81 0.20
C SER A 56 96.84 -37.29 1.08
N PRO A 57 96.88 -37.52 2.40
CA PRO A 57 95.77 -37.15 3.27
C PRO A 57 95.81 -35.65 3.60
N LEU A 58 94.82 -34.90 3.08
CA LEU A 58 94.64 -33.46 3.28
C LEU A 58 94.95 -33.02 4.72
N THR A 59 95.89 -32.07 4.88
CA THR A 59 96.29 -31.58 6.20
C THR A 59 95.43 -30.42 6.68
N ARG A 60 95.54 -30.07 7.97
CA ARG A 60 94.74 -28.99 8.58
C ARG A 60 95.09 -27.61 8.04
N GLN A 61 96.36 -27.34 7.75
CA GLN A 61 96.75 -26.07 7.15
C GLN A 61 96.18 -25.94 5.73
N ASP A 62 96.21 -27.03 4.95
CA ASP A 62 95.83 -27.01 3.54
C ASP A 62 94.30 -26.91 3.38
N LEU A 63 93.52 -27.60 4.23
CA LEU A 63 92.05 -27.44 4.30
C LEU A 63 91.65 -25.97 4.52
N VAL A 64 92.28 -25.30 5.48
CA VAL A 64 91.98 -23.88 5.77
C VAL A 64 92.43 -23.00 4.60
N SER A 65 93.62 -23.24 4.04
CA SER A 65 94.10 -22.52 2.86
C SER A 65 93.16 -22.63 1.66
N TRP A 66 92.71 -23.84 1.31
CA TRP A 66 91.83 -24.07 0.16
C TRP A 66 90.42 -23.52 0.41
N LYS A 67 89.86 -23.67 1.61
CA LYS A 67 88.54 -23.11 1.98
C LYS A 67 88.56 -21.58 2.00
N ILE A 68 89.62 -20.95 2.52
CA ILE A 68 89.79 -19.49 2.48
C ILE A 68 89.91 -18.99 1.04
N ALA A 69 90.65 -19.68 0.18
CA ALA A 69 90.76 -19.33 -1.25
C ALA A 69 89.42 -19.46 -1.99
N LEU A 70 88.65 -20.52 -1.69
CA LEU A 70 87.34 -20.78 -2.28
C LEU A 70 86.32 -19.67 -2.00
N GLU A 71 86.30 -19.15 -0.76
CA GLU A 71 85.32 -18.12 -0.36
C GLU A 71 85.82 -16.70 -0.65
N ARG A 72 87.09 -16.40 -0.35
CA ARG A 72 87.61 -15.04 -0.36
C ARG A 72 88.53 -14.83 -1.55
N LYS A 73 87.97 -14.27 -2.63
CA LYS A 73 88.65 -13.95 -3.91
C LYS A 73 89.95 -13.14 -3.77
N SER A 74 90.15 -12.44 -2.66
CA SER A 74 91.37 -11.66 -2.33
C SER A 74 92.45 -12.46 -1.59
N ALA A 75 92.28 -13.77 -1.39
CA ALA A 75 93.32 -14.65 -0.83
C ALA A 75 94.51 -14.86 -1.77
N ALA A 76 94.39 -14.39 -3.02
CA ALA A 76 95.41 -14.48 -4.05
C ALA A 76 96.66 -13.65 -3.71
N LEU A 77 97.63 -14.33 -3.10
CA LEU A 77 99.00 -14.36 -3.62
C LEU A 77 99.82 -13.07 -3.53
N ASP A 78 99.63 -12.25 -2.50
CA ASP A 78 100.72 -11.38 -2.04
C ASP A 78 101.84 -12.26 -1.43
N ARG A 79 102.76 -12.70 -2.30
CA ARG A 79 103.83 -13.66 -1.97
C ARG A 79 104.93 -13.07 -1.10
N ASP A 80 104.92 -11.76 -0.84
CA ASP A 80 105.79 -11.09 0.14
C ASP A 80 105.31 -11.35 1.58
N VAL A 81 105.19 -12.63 1.93
CA VAL A 81 104.84 -13.17 3.26
C VAL A 81 105.97 -12.84 4.25
N THR A 82 105.98 -11.59 4.67
CA THR A 82 107.00 -10.94 5.48
C THR A 82 106.86 -11.39 6.94
N SER A 83 107.95 -11.24 7.72
CA SER A 83 107.96 -11.48 9.18
C SER A 83 106.77 -10.84 9.91
N THR A 84 106.29 -9.69 9.45
CA THR A 84 105.09 -8.99 9.92
C THR A 84 103.84 -9.89 10.00
N THR A 85 103.62 -10.76 9.01
CA THR A 85 102.48 -11.69 8.96
C THR A 85 102.61 -12.76 10.04
N PHE A 86 103.82 -13.24 10.32
CA PHE A 86 104.09 -14.19 11.41
C PHE A 86 103.86 -13.54 12.78
N MET A 87 104.34 -12.32 12.99
CA MET A 87 104.12 -11.58 14.24
C MET A 87 102.61 -11.33 14.47
N ALA A 88 101.87 -10.92 13.44
CA ALA A 88 100.42 -10.75 13.52
C ALA A 88 99.65 -12.05 13.84
N LEU A 89 100.12 -13.20 13.36
CA LEU A 89 99.59 -14.52 13.73
C LEU A 89 99.91 -14.89 15.18
N GLN A 90 101.15 -14.64 15.60
CA GLN A 90 101.64 -14.94 16.95
C GLN A 90 100.88 -14.12 18.00
N ASP A 91 100.69 -12.82 17.75
CA ASP A 91 99.93 -11.90 18.62
C ASP A 91 98.43 -12.22 18.69
N LYS A 92 97.80 -12.58 17.56
CA LYS A 92 96.33 -12.80 17.51
C LYS A 92 95.86 -14.14 18.08
N PHE A 93 96.61 -15.23 17.91
CA PHE A 93 96.08 -16.58 18.22
C PHE A 93 96.99 -17.47 19.08
N GLY A 94 98.28 -17.17 19.18
CA GLY A 94 99.20 -17.85 20.12
C GLY A 94 99.29 -19.38 19.97
N PHE A 95 99.21 -19.91 18.74
CA PHE A 95 99.37 -21.34 18.48
C PHE A 95 100.75 -21.85 18.93
N ILE A 96 100.77 -22.86 19.80
CA ILE A 96 101.99 -23.45 20.36
C ILE A 96 102.85 -24.15 19.28
N ASP A 97 102.26 -24.56 18.15
CA ASP A 97 102.98 -25.12 17.01
C ASP A 97 102.88 -24.29 15.70
N LEU A 98 102.78 -22.95 15.83
CA LEU A 98 102.81 -22.01 14.68
C LEU A 98 104.08 -22.14 13.83
N GLU A 99 105.23 -22.38 14.45
CA GLU A 99 106.53 -22.62 13.79
C GLU A 99 106.51 -23.80 12.81
N LYS A 100 105.52 -24.69 12.91
CA LYS A 100 105.38 -25.90 12.08
C LYS A 100 104.40 -25.73 10.92
N VAL A 101 103.84 -24.53 10.76
CA VAL A 101 102.96 -24.16 9.65
C VAL A 101 103.82 -23.71 8.47
N HIS A 102 103.52 -24.21 7.26
CA HIS A 102 104.19 -23.77 6.05
C HIS A 102 103.92 -22.27 5.76
N LYS A 103 104.94 -21.52 5.32
CA LYS A 103 104.85 -20.07 5.13
C LYS A 103 103.70 -19.64 4.22
N ASP A 104 103.50 -20.38 3.13
CA ASP A 104 102.46 -20.10 2.14
C ASP A 104 101.03 -20.20 2.73
N ALA A 105 100.84 -20.88 3.88
CA ALA A 105 99.55 -20.96 4.58
C ALA A 105 99.33 -19.81 5.59
N TRP A 106 100.35 -19.01 5.92
CA TRP A 106 100.23 -17.92 6.91
C TRP A 106 99.16 -16.87 6.55
N PRO A 107 99.01 -16.40 5.30
CA PRO A 107 97.95 -15.45 4.95
C PRO A 107 96.54 -16.01 5.16
N ALA A 108 96.32 -17.28 4.78
CA ALA A 108 95.03 -17.95 4.96
C ALA A 108 94.65 -18.09 6.43
N LEU A 109 95.58 -18.52 7.28
CA LEU A 109 95.37 -18.56 8.72
C LEU A 109 95.08 -17.17 9.30
N LEU A 110 95.78 -16.12 8.85
CA LEU A 110 95.58 -14.77 9.38
C LEU A 110 94.20 -14.21 9.02
N MET A 111 93.67 -14.54 7.85
CA MET A 111 92.29 -14.26 7.46
C MET A 111 91.29 -15.07 8.29
N ASP A 112 91.50 -16.38 8.45
CA ASP A 112 90.62 -17.23 9.28
C ASP A 112 90.52 -16.74 10.73
N ILE A 113 91.66 -16.42 11.33
CA ILE A 113 91.79 -15.86 12.67
C ILE A 113 91.08 -14.49 12.76
N SER A 114 91.06 -13.72 11.68
CA SER A 114 90.39 -12.42 11.63
C SER A 114 88.87 -12.52 11.41
N ALA A 115 88.34 -13.69 11.02
CA ALA A 115 86.90 -13.96 10.95
C ALA A 115 86.27 -14.27 12.33
N GLY A 116 87.09 -14.45 13.37
CA GLY A 116 86.63 -14.54 14.77
C GLY A 116 85.74 -15.76 15.04
N GLU A 117 84.45 -15.54 15.29
CA GLU A 117 83.49 -16.63 15.51
C GLU A 117 83.19 -17.43 14.22
N GLN A 118 83.36 -16.82 13.04
CA GLN A 118 83.30 -17.50 11.74
C GLN A 118 84.67 -18.05 11.29
N SER A 119 85.59 -18.30 12.22
CA SER A 119 86.83 -19.04 11.95
C SER A 119 86.51 -20.50 11.63
N ILE A 120 86.92 -20.94 10.43
CA ILE A 120 86.88 -22.33 9.97
C ILE A 120 87.60 -23.22 10.99
N ILE A 121 88.73 -22.79 11.54
CA ILE A 121 89.44 -23.56 12.59
C ILE A 121 88.58 -23.71 13.85
N ALA A 122 87.98 -22.62 14.33
CA ALA A 122 87.16 -22.64 15.54
C ALA A 122 85.93 -23.55 15.37
N LEU A 123 85.30 -23.55 14.19
CA LEU A 123 84.11 -24.35 13.89
C LEU A 123 84.43 -25.83 13.58
N THR A 124 85.55 -26.12 12.90
CA THR A 124 85.88 -27.48 12.43
C THR A 124 86.75 -28.28 13.39
N PHE A 125 87.67 -27.62 14.10
CA PHE A 125 88.63 -28.26 15.01
C PHE A 125 88.42 -27.85 16.48
N GLY A 126 87.54 -26.89 16.75
CA GLY A 126 87.33 -26.31 18.06
C GLY A 126 88.39 -25.26 18.41
N ARG A 127 88.09 -24.44 19.42
CA ARG A 127 89.01 -23.42 19.97
C ARG A 127 90.21 -24.08 20.66
N THR A 128 91.25 -24.40 19.88
CA THR A 128 92.44 -25.15 20.32
C THR A 128 93.69 -24.27 20.32
N ARG A 129 94.57 -24.42 21.32
CA ARG A 129 95.87 -23.72 21.40
C ARG A 129 96.98 -24.38 20.56
N ARG A 130 96.66 -25.43 19.83
CA ARG A 130 97.61 -26.25 19.07
C ARG A 130 96.94 -26.76 17.79
N LEU A 131 97.35 -26.21 16.65
CA LEU A 131 96.71 -26.50 15.37
C LEU A 131 97.01 -27.93 14.90
N GLN A 132 98.25 -28.39 15.13
CA GLN A 132 98.82 -29.59 14.49
C GLN A 132 98.70 -29.52 12.95
N PRO A 133 99.36 -28.54 12.27
CA PRO A 133 99.10 -28.22 10.86
C PRO A 133 99.16 -29.43 9.92
N LEU A 134 100.23 -30.23 10.01
CA LEU A 134 100.46 -31.42 9.18
C LEU A 134 99.62 -32.65 9.57
N LYS A 135 98.61 -32.50 10.44
CA LYS A 135 97.74 -33.62 10.84
C LYS A 135 96.67 -33.85 9.77
N PRO A 136 96.34 -35.11 9.42
CA PRO A 136 95.27 -35.40 8.47
C PRO A 136 93.90 -34.97 9.01
N VAL A 137 93.07 -34.46 8.11
CA VAL A 137 91.68 -34.04 8.35
C VAL A 137 90.74 -35.25 8.22
N THR A 138 89.73 -35.36 9.09
CA THR A 138 88.71 -36.41 8.95
C THR A 138 87.59 -35.97 7.99
N LYS A 139 86.92 -36.93 7.31
CA LYS A 139 85.80 -36.60 6.41
C LYS A 139 84.70 -35.76 7.08
N GLY A 140 84.45 -35.96 8.38
CA GLY A 140 83.52 -35.13 9.16
C GLY A 140 84.02 -33.69 9.37
N GLN A 141 85.32 -33.49 9.62
CA GLN A 141 85.91 -32.15 9.75
C GLN A 141 85.90 -31.40 8.42
N ALA A 142 86.18 -32.09 7.30
CA ALA A 142 86.04 -31.51 5.96
C ALA A 142 84.58 -31.17 5.62
N ALA A 143 83.61 -32.02 5.97
CA ALA A 143 82.19 -31.76 5.75
C ALA A 143 81.70 -30.53 6.54
N VAL A 144 82.10 -30.38 7.81
CA VAL A 144 81.83 -29.16 8.58
C VAL A 144 82.48 -27.95 7.90
N ALA A 145 83.75 -28.06 7.49
CA ALA A 145 84.50 -26.96 6.87
C ALA A 145 83.84 -26.45 5.59
N LEU A 146 83.25 -27.34 4.79
CA LEU A 146 82.53 -26.97 3.58
C LEU A 146 81.17 -26.34 3.90
N ALA A 147 80.44 -26.87 4.89
CA ALA A 147 79.12 -26.39 5.28
C ALA A 147 79.10 -25.05 6.04
N THR A 148 80.17 -24.72 6.78
CA THR A 148 80.32 -23.42 7.47
C THR A 148 81.02 -22.39 6.60
N GLY A 149 80.55 -21.14 6.58
CA GLY A 149 81.23 -20.03 5.92
C GLY A 149 80.27 -18.96 5.40
N GLU A 150 80.80 -17.94 4.72
CA GLU A 150 80.06 -16.72 4.33
C GLU A 150 78.86 -17.03 3.41
N ALA A 151 78.95 -18.07 2.57
CA ALA A 151 77.86 -18.48 1.70
C ALA A 151 76.66 -19.12 2.45
N TRP A 152 76.88 -19.67 3.65
CA TRP A 152 75.81 -20.27 4.45
C TRP A 152 74.93 -19.22 5.13
N GLU A 153 75.51 -18.10 5.58
CA GLU A 153 74.73 -17.01 6.20
C GLU A 153 73.66 -16.49 5.23
N LEU A 154 74.06 -16.16 3.99
CA LEU A 154 73.16 -15.73 2.92
C LEU A 154 72.04 -16.75 2.62
N VAL A 155 72.39 -18.03 2.50
CA VAL A 155 71.39 -19.09 2.24
C VAL A 155 70.43 -19.24 3.43
N SER A 156 70.91 -19.08 4.67
CA SER A 156 70.05 -19.15 5.87
C SER A 156 69.11 -17.95 6.01
N GLU A 157 69.52 -16.75 5.58
CA GLU A 157 68.66 -15.56 5.53
C GLU A 157 67.59 -15.68 4.44
N GLU A 158 67.97 -16.14 3.24
CA GLU A 158 67.03 -16.41 2.13
C GLU A 158 66.01 -17.50 2.52
N LEU A 159 66.42 -18.57 3.20
CA LEU A 159 65.52 -19.60 3.73
C LEU A 159 64.56 -19.01 4.77
N ALA A 160 65.04 -18.21 5.73
CA ALA A 160 64.19 -17.57 6.73
C ALA A 160 63.17 -16.59 6.10
N ARG A 161 63.54 -15.90 5.01
CA ARG A 161 62.59 -15.07 4.25
C ARG A 161 61.53 -15.92 3.55
N LEU A 162 61.92 -17.01 2.88
CA LEU A 162 61.00 -17.91 2.20
C LEU A 162 60.05 -18.63 3.16
N GLU A 163 60.51 -19.01 4.35
CA GLU A 163 59.65 -19.55 5.41
C GLU A 163 58.61 -18.50 5.84
N ALA A 164 59.03 -17.26 6.13
CA ALA A 164 58.12 -16.17 6.50
C ALA A 164 57.11 -15.82 5.38
N GLU A 165 57.55 -15.84 4.12
CA GLU A 165 56.71 -15.63 2.93
C GLU A 165 55.65 -16.74 2.80
N SER A 166 56.05 -18.01 2.94
CA SER A 166 55.12 -19.15 2.89
C SER A 166 54.08 -19.15 4.02
N VAL A 167 54.45 -18.65 5.22
CA VAL A 167 53.52 -18.48 6.34
C VAL A 167 52.54 -17.33 6.09
N ALA A 168 52.98 -16.26 5.43
CA ALA A 168 52.10 -15.17 5.02
C ALA A 168 51.11 -15.62 3.92
N GLU A 169 51.57 -16.36 2.91
CA GLU A 169 50.69 -16.97 1.90
C GLU A 169 49.65 -17.90 2.53
N ALA A 170 50.07 -18.77 3.45
CA ALA A 170 49.16 -19.67 4.17
C ALA A 170 48.10 -18.92 4.99
N ALA A 171 48.46 -17.77 5.58
CA ALA A 171 47.51 -16.91 6.29
C ALA A 171 46.48 -16.26 5.34
N VAL A 172 46.92 -15.76 4.18
CA VAL A 172 46.02 -15.19 3.15
C VAL A 172 45.07 -16.26 2.60
N VAL A 173 45.56 -17.49 2.34
CA VAL A 173 44.71 -18.61 1.90
C VAL A 173 43.67 -18.99 2.97
N ALA A 174 44.03 -18.93 4.26
CA ALA A 174 43.10 -19.16 5.36
C ALA A 174 42.05 -18.04 5.48
N GLU A 175 42.42 -16.78 5.28
CA GLU A 175 41.49 -15.64 5.27
C GLU A 175 40.48 -15.76 4.11
N LEU A 176 40.95 -16.01 2.88
CA LEU A 176 40.10 -16.24 1.71
C LEU A 176 39.13 -17.44 1.90
N ALA A 177 39.57 -18.49 2.59
CA ALA A 177 38.71 -19.63 2.92
C ALA A 177 37.62 -19.28 3.96
N LEU A 178 37.92 -18.39 4.91
CA LEU A 178 36.93 -17.85 5.86
C LEU A 178 35.96 -16.89 5.18
N GLU A 179 36.42 -16.03 4.27
CA GLU A 179 35.56 -15.17 3.45
C GLU A 179 34.60 -16.00 2.59
N ALA A 180 35.09 -17.03 1.89
CA ALA A 180 34.26 -17.91 1.07
C ALA A 180 33.17 -18.63 1.92
N LYS A 181 33.49 -19.01 3.16
CA LYS A 181 32.52 -19.56 4.11
C LYS A 181 31.48 -18.52 4.55
N ALA A 182 31.91 -17.30 4.88
CA ALA A 182 31.02 -16.21 5.26
C ALA A 182 30.10 -15.77 4.11
N GLN A 183 30.60 -15.70 2.88
CA GLN A 183 29.81 -15.44 1.67
C GLN A 183 28.75 -16.54 1.44
N LYS A 184 29.10 -17.81 1.64
CA LYS A 184 28.16 -18.93 1.53
C LYS A 184 27.08 -18.87 2.62
N GLU A 185 27.43 -18.55 3.85
CA GLU A 185 26.47 -18.38 4.95
C GLU A 185 25.53 -17.21 4.67
N ALA A 186 26.06 -16.05 4.24
CA ALA A 186 25.26 -14.90 3.83
C ALA A 186 24.31 -15.22 2.66
N ALA A 187 24.76 -16.00 1.67
CA ALA A 187 23.91 -16.46 0.57
C ALA A 187 22.74 -17.32 1.07
N THR A 188 22.99 -18.30 1.96
CA THR A 188 21.90 -19.13 2.52
C THR A 188 20.90 -18.32 3.36
N VAL A 189 21.36 -17.30 4.09
CA VAL A 189 20.46 -16.38 4.83
C VAL A 189 19.62 -15.55 3.85
N PHE A 190 20.22 -15.06 2.76
CA PHE A 190 19.50 -14.32 1.72
C PHE A 190 18.46 -15.18 1.00
N GLU A 191 18.80 -16.43 0.63
CA GLU A 191 17.86 -17.38 0.02
C GLU A 191 16.65 -17.66 0.93
N ASN A 192 16.89 -17.87 2.23
CA ASN A 192 15.82 -18.06 3.21
C ASN A 192 14.91 -16.82 3.34
N LEU A 193 15.48 -15.62 3.42
CA LEU A 193 14.70 -14.37 3.47
C LEU A 193 13.87 -14.13 2.20
N VAL A 194 14.43 -14.44 1.02
CA VAL A 194 13.71 -14.40 -0.26
C VAL A 194 12.58 -15.43 -0.30
N GLN A 195 12.74 -16.58 0.34
CA GLN A 195 11.68 -17.59 0.44
C GLN A 195 10.56 -17.16 1.40
N GLU A 196 10.90 -16.66 2.60
CA GLU A 196 9.89 -16.09 3.52
C GLU A 196 9.09 -14.96 2.86
N GLU A 197 9.74 -14.08 2.09
CA GLU A 197 9.05 -12.94 1.47
C GLU A 197 8.13 -13.38 0.32
N LYS A 198 8.51 -14.42 -0.45
CA LYS A 198 7.59 -15.07 -1.39
C LYS A 198 6.38 -15.68 -0.68
N GLU A 199 6.57 -16.31 0.48
CA GLU A 199 5.47 -16.91 1.25
C GLU A 199 4.52 -15.85 1.81
N LYS A 200 5.05 -14.72 2.32
CA LYS A 200 4.25 -13.54 2.72
C LYS A 200 3.52 -12.92 1.52
N GLN A 201 4.17 -12.86 0.35
CA GLN A 201 3.55 -12.37 -0.89
C GLN A 201 2.45 -13.31 -1.39
N GLN A 202 2.64 -14.63 -1.32
CA GLN A 202 1.62 -15.62 -1.69
C GLN A 202 0.44 -15.60 -0.72
N ALA A 203 0.70 -15.51 0.59
CA ALA A 203 -0.35 -15.38 1.60
C ALA A 203 -1.18 -14.12 1.39
N SER A 204 -0.54 -12.95 1.22
CA SER A 204 -1.25 -11.70 0.94
C SER A 204 -1.99 -11.70 -0.41
N ALA A 205 -1.44 -12.32 -1.45
CA ALA A 205 -2.13 -12.52 -2.72
C ALA A 205 -3.40 -13.38 -2.56
N SER A 206 -3.34 -14.49 -1.82
CA SER A 206 -4.51 -15.35 -1.58
C SER A 206 -5.60 -14.67 -0.73
N MET A 207 -5.21 -13.80 0.21
CA MET A 207 -6.16 -12.96 0.96
C MET A 207 -6.81 -11.88 0.08
N LEU A 208 -6.06 -11.29 -0.85
CA LEU A 208 -6.60 -10.36 -1.85
C LEU A 208 -7.54 -11.06 -2.85
N GLU A 209 -7.27 -12.32 -3.19
CA GLU A 209 -8.14 -13.14 -4.05
C GLU A 209 -9.44 -13.53 -3.34
N SER A 210 -9.38 -13.94 -2.05
CA SER A 210 -10.59 -14.20 -1.24
C SER A 210 -11.46 -12.95 -1.10
N THR A 211 -10.88 -11.83 -0.66
CA THR A 211 -11.63 -10.57 -0.50
C THR A 211 -12.16 -10.03 -1.83
N ARG A 212 -11.48 -10.27 -2.95
CA ARG A 212 -12.04 -10.01 -4.29
C ARG A 212 -13.25 -10.91 -4.59
N ALA A 213 -13.17 -12.20 -4.30
CA ALA A 213 -14.29 -13.13 -4.53
C ALA A 213 -15.50 -12.84 -3.62
N GLU A 214 -15.27 -12.33 -2.40
CA GLU A 214 -16.31 -11.83 -1.50
C GLU A 214 -16.97 -10.56 -2.06
N LEU A 215 -16.19 -9.61 -2.57
CA LEU A 215 -16.71 -8.40 -3.24
C LEU A 215 -17.45 -8.72 -4.55
N GLU A 216 -17.02 -9.74 -5.29
CA GLU A 216 -17.68 -10.26 -6.50
C GLU A 216 -19.06 -10.85 -6.15
N GLN A 217 -19.15 -11.67 -5.10
CA GLN A 217 -20.44 -12.18 -4.57
C GLN A 217 -21.36 -11.05 -4.11
N ILE A 218 -20.82 -10.05 -3.39
CA ILE A 218 -21.61 -8.88 -2.93
C ILE A 218 -22.13 -8.06 -4.11
N ARG A 219 -21.32 -7.85 -5.16
CA ARG A 219 -21.77 -7.19 -6.40
C ARG A 219 -22.92 -7.97 -7.04
N ASP A 220 -22.77 -9.28 -7.19
CA ASP A 220 -23.76 -10.11 -7.89
C ASP A 220 -25.08 -10.19 -7.12
N LEU A 221 -25.04 -10.15 -5.78
CA LEU A 221 -26.23 -9.97 -4.93
C LEU A 221 -26.89 -8.60 -5.15
N PHE A 222 -26.12 -7.51 -5.13
CA PHE A 222 -26.65 -6.15 -5.41
C PHE A 222 -27.25 -6.02 -6.81
N GLU A 223 -26.67 -6.66 -7.83
CA GLU A 223 -27.22 -6.70 -9.18
C GLU A 223 -28.50 -7.55 -9.23
N GLY A 224 -28.55 -8.65 -8.47
CA GLY A 224 -29.75 -9.45 -8.24
C GLY A 224 -30.90 -8.64 -7.64
N GLU A 225 -30.68 -8.00 -6.49
CA GLU A 225 -31.64 -7.12 -5.79
C GLU A 225 -32.11 -5.97 -6.68
N LYS A 226 -31.17 -5.28 -7.35
CA LYS A 226 -31.47 -4.22 -8.32
C LYS A 226 -32.35 -4.72 -9.47
N SER A 227 -32.12 -5.95 -9.96
CA SER A 227 -33.00 -6.57 -10.98
C SER A 227 -34.39 -6.89 -10.43
N GLY A 228 -34.50 -7.22 -9.14
CA GLY A 228 -35.76 -7.41 -8.42
C GLY A 228 -36.55 -6.10 -8.35
N LEU A 229 -35.93 -5.05 -7.79
CA LEU A 229 -36.53 -3.72 -7.65
C LEU A 229 -36.98 -3.12 -9.00
N ILE A 230 -36.26 -3.41 -10.10
CA ILE A 230 -36.67 -3.00 -11.46
C ILE A 230 -37.94 -3.75 -11.91
N LYS A 231 -38.07 -5.05 -11.60
CA LYS A 231 -39.28 -5.85 -11.92
C LYS A 231 -40.47 -5.43 -11.05
N GLU A 232 -40.25 -5.23 -9.75
CA GLU A 232 -41.29 -4.75 -8.82
C GLU A 232 -41.80 -3.37 -9.23
N ARG A 233 -40.89 -2.45 -9.59
CA ARG A 233 -41.27 -1.16 -10.14
C ARG A 233 -42.08 -1.29 -11.43
N ALA A 234 -41.65 -2.14 -12.37
CA ALA A 234 -42.39 -2.37 -13.61
C ALA A 234 -43.79 -2.96 -13.37
N ALA A 235 -43.95 -3.81 -12.35
CA ALA A 235 -45.25 -4.33 -11.93
C ALA A 235 -46.13 -3.24 -11.30
N LEU A 236 -45.57 -2.38 -10.44
CA LEU A 236 -46.28 -1.25 -9.82
C LEU A 236 -46.68 -0.17 -10.84
N ASP A 237 -45.81 0.14 -11.81
CA ASP A 237 -46.15 1.06 -12.90
C ASP A 237 -47.26 0.46 -13.78
N ALA A 238 -47.29 -0.86 -14.03
CA ALA A 238 -48.38 -1.54 -14.74
C ALA A 238 -49.71 -1.61 -13.94
N GLU A 239 -49.66 -1.86 -12.63
CA GLU A 239 -50.84 -1.79 -11.75
C GLU A 239 -51.42 -0.37 -11.72
N LYS A 240 -50.55 0.63 -11.61
CA LYS A 240 -50.90 2.06 -11.71
C LYS A 240 -51.58 2.39 -13.03
N ASP A 241 -51.08 1.89 -14.16
CA ASP A 241 -51.71 2.13 -15.47
C ASP A 241 -53.11 1.50 -15.53
N LEU A 242 -53.30 0.27 -15.02
CA LEU A 242 -54.63 -0.35 -14.87
C LEU A 242 -55.56 0.46 -13.95
N LEU A 243 -55.04 1.04 -12.86
CA LEU A 243 -55.79 1.93 -11.98
C LEU A 243 -56.17 3.25 -12.68
N THR A 244 -55.37 3.76 -13.62
CA THR A 244 -55.78 4.94 -14.43
C THR A 244 -56.87 4.59 -15.44
N ILE A 245 -56.82 3.42 -16.07
CA ILE A 245 -57.85 2.94 -17.02
C ILE A 245 -59.18 2.73 -16.28
N THR A 246 -59.18 1.97 -15.19
CA THR A 246 -60.40 1.70 -14.40
C THR A 246 -60.96 2.96 -13.74
N ARG A 247 -60.10 3.90 -13.29
CA ARG A 247 -60.55 5.23 -12.87
C ARG A 247 -61.25 5.97 -14.02
N HIS A 248 -60.69 5.98 -15.21
CA HIS A 248 -61.29 6.68 -16.35
C HIS A 248 -62.63 6.05 -16.77
N GLU A 249 -62.74 4.72 -16.71
CA GLU A 249 -64.01 4.02 -16.94
C GLU A 249 -65.06 4.39 -15.89
N VAL A 250 -64.70 4.49 -14.61
CA VAL A 250 -65.62 4.93 -13.54
C VAL A 250 -65.98 6.41 -13.67
N GLU A 251 -65.05 7.28 -14.10
CA GLU A 251 -65.34 8.68 -14.42
C GLU A 251 -66.31 8.80 -15.62
N GLN A 252 -66.16 7.95 -16.65
CA GLN A 252 -67.10 7.88 -17.76
C GLN A 252 -68.48 7.35 -17.31
N GLN A 253 -68.54 6.25 -16.56
CA GLN A 253 -69.80 5.72 -16.01
C GLN A 253 -70.51 6.75 -15.12
N ALA A 254 -69.78 7.58 -14.38
CA ALA A 254 -70.34 8.67 -13.60
C ALA A 254 -70.92 9.79 -14.49
N LEU A 255 -70.25 10.15 -15.60
CA LEU A 255 -70.77 11.11 -16.58
C LEU A 255 -72.02 10.57 -17.30
N ASP A 256 -72.01 9.30 -17.70
CA ASP A 256 -73.15 8.63 -18.33
C ASP A 256 -74.36 8.58 -17.36
N LEU A 257 -74.15 8.25 -16.09
CA LEU A 257 -75.18 8.32 -15.04
C LEU A 257 -75.66 9.75 -14.78
N CYS A 258 -74.79 10.76 -14.86
CA CYS A 258 -75.19 12.16 -14.75
C CYS A 258 -76.07 12.61 -15.93
N SER A 259 -75.73 12.21 -17.16
CA SER A 259 -76.54 12.52 -18.34
C SER A 259 -77.90 11.79 -18.32
N ALA A 260 -77.91 10.50 -17.97
CA ALA A 260 -79.14 9.73 -17.79
C ALA A 260 -80.04 10.30 -16.68
N LYS A 261 -79.45 10.78 -15.58
CA LYS A 261 -80.18 11.49 -14.51
C LYS A 261 -80.76 12.82 -14.99
N MET A 262 -80.05 13.56 -15.84
CA MET A 262 -80.54 14.81 -16.43
C MET A 262 -81.72 14.56 -17.39
N GLU A 263 -81.62 13.53 -18.24
CA GLU A 263 -82.73 13.09 -19.09
C GLU A 263 -83.94 12.64 -18.26
N VAL A 264 -83.74 11.84 -17.20
CA VAL A 264 -84.84 11.43 -16.29
C VAL A 264 -85.48 12.64 -15.60
N ALA A 265 -84.71 13.66 -15.22
CA ALA A 265 -85.26 14.90 -14.66
C ALA A 265 -86.12 15.67 -15.68
N PHE A 266 -85.65 15.77 -16.93
CA PHE A 266 -86.39 16.39 -18.03
C PHE A 266 -87.68 15.62 -18.39
N GLN A 267 -87.63 14.28 -18.42
CA GLN A 267 -88.80 13.43 -18.62
C GLN A 267 -89.80 13.54 -17.46
N LEU A 268 -89.33 13.70 -16.22
CA LEU A 268 -90.20 13.98 -15.06
C LEU A 268 -90.85 15.38 -15.15
N GLU A 269 -90.15 16.38 -15.68
CA GLU A 269 -90.70 17.71 -15.93
C GLU A 269 -91.80 17.65 -17.01
N GLN A 270 -91.54 16.99 -18.14
CA GLN A 270 -92.55 16.76 -19.19
C GLN A 270 -93.76 15.99 -18.65
N ALA A 271 -93.54 14.92 -17.88
CA ALA A 271 -94.61 14.14 -17.27
C ALA A 271 -95.41 14.95 -16.24
N SER A 272 -94.78 15.86 -15.49
CA SER A 272 -95.47 16.76 -14.56
C SER A 272 -96.31 17.81 -15.29
N LYS A 273 -95.84 18.32 -16.44
CA LYS A 273 -96.59 19.24 -17.30
C LYS A 273 -97.81 18.57 -17.94
N LEU A 274 -97.63 17.41 -18.58
CA LEU A 274 -98.72 16.60 -19.13
C LEU A 274 -99.74 16.22 -18.05
N ARG A 275 -99.28 15.99 -16.82
CA ARG A 275 -100.16 15.75 -15.68
C ARG A 275 -100.94 17.00 -15.26
N SER A 276 -100.33 18.19 -15.25
CA SER A 276 -101.04 19.46 -14.99
C SER A 276 -102.12 19.70 -16.05
N GLU A 277 -101.77 19.53 -17.33
CA GLU A 277 -102.70 19.63 -18.47
C GLU A 277 -103.87 18.65 -18.32
N ALA A 278 -103.60 17.39 -17.94
CA ALA A 278 -104.63 16.39 -17.68
C ALA A 278 -105.47 16.66 -16.40
N GLU A 279 -104.90 17.30 -15.38
CA GLU A 279 -105.64 17.73 -14.17
C GLU A 279 -106.53 18.96 -14.47
N GLU A 280 -106.09 19.87 -15.36
CA GLU A 280 -106.89 20.97 -15.92
C GLU A 280 -108.02 20.47 -16.82
N GLU A 281 -107.75 19.55 -17.76
CA GLU A 281 -108.78 18.90 -18.57
C GLU A 281 -109.80 18.18 -17.68
N ARG A 282 -109.34 17.44 -16.67
CA ARG A 282 -110.22 16.78 -15.70
C ARG A 282 -111.06 17.78 -14.89
N ALA A 283 -110.52 18.96 -14.59
CA ALA A 283 -111.28 20.06 -13.99
C ALA A 283 -112.30 20.65 -14.97
N SER A 284 -111.99 20.76 -16.26
CA SER A 284 -112.94 21.19 -17.29
C SER A 284 -114.09 20.19 -17.50
N ILE A 285 -113.78 18.89 -17.55
CA ILE A 285 -114.76 17.79 -17.59
C ILE A 285 -115.62 17.79 -16.32
N SER A 286 -115.06 18.16 -15.16
CA SER A 286 -115.81 18.32 -13.91
C SER A 286 -116.78 19.52 -13.93
N LYS A 287 -116.42 20.62 -14.63
CA LYS A 287 -117.33 21.75 -14.88
C LYS A 287 -118.45 21.35 -15.86
N LEU A 288 -118.08 20.82 -17.03
CA LEU A 288 -119.01 20.33 -18.05
C LEU A 288 -120.00 19.29 -17.52
N ARG A 289 -119.58 18.39 -16.61
CA ARG A 289 -120.48 17.44 -15.94
C ARG A 289 -121.48 18.12 -15.00
N LYS A 290 -121.10 19.21 -14.33
CA LYS A 290 -122.03 19.98 -13.48
C LYS A 290 -123.01 20.78 -14.33
N GLU A 291 -122.53 21.37 -15.43
CA GLU A 291 -123.36 22.06 -16.42
C GLU A 291 -124.38 21.10 -17.05
N LEU A 292 -123.94 19.93 -17.53
CA LEU A 292 -124.82 18.87 -18.05
C LEU A 292 -125.83 18.38 -17.00
N GLU A 293 -125.44 18.25 -15.74
CA GLU A 293 -126.37 17.86 -14.67
C GLU A 293 -127.37 18.98 -14.35
N ILE A 294 -127.00 20.26 -14.50
CA ILE A 294 -127.93 21.40 -14.43
C ILE A 294 -128.90 21.39 -15.63
N GLU A 295 -128.42 21.19 -16.85
CA GLU A 295 -129.28 21.06 -18.05
C GLU A 295 -130.25 19.89 -17.93
N LYS A 296 -129.77 18.73 -17.48
CA LYS A 296 -130.57 17.53 -17.21
C LYS A 296 -131.64 17.79 -16.15
N ASN A 297 -131.31 18.51 -15.07
CA ASN A 297 -132.31 18.91 -14.06
C ASN A 297 -133.30 19.94 -14.62
N ALA A 298 -132.87 20.87 -15.47
CA ALA A 298 -133.77 21.81 -16.16
C ALA A 298 -134.71 21.08 -17.13
N LEU A 299 -134.23 20.05 -17.84
CA LEU A 299 -135.05 19.18 -18.70
C LEU A 299 -136.03 18.32 -17.88
N ILE A 300 -135.64 17.86 -16.69
CA ILE A 300 -136.55 17.17 -15.76
C ILE A 300 -137.64 18.14 -15.27
N LEU A 301 -137.28 19.39 -14.91
CA LEU A 301 -138.26 20.43 -14.54
C LEU A 301 -139.20 20.77 -15.70
N ALA A 302 -138.68 20.98 -16.90
CA ALA A 302 -139.48 21.25 -18.10
C ALA A 302 -140.43 20.08 -18.44
N ARG A 303 -139.97 18.84 -18.24
CA ARG A 303 -140.81 17.65 -18.36
C ARG A 303 -141.90 17.60 -17.30
N SER A 304 -141.59 17.82 -16.01
CA SER A 304 -142.62 17.82 -14.97
C SER A 304 -143.65 18.95 -15.19
N TRP A 305 -143.20 20.10 -15.70
CA TRP A 305 -144.10 21.21 -16.05
C TRP A 305 -145.04 20.84 -17.20
N ALA A 306 -144.53 20.16 -18.24
CA ALA A 306 -145.37 19.61 -19.30
C ALA A 306 -146.32 18.48 -18.82
N GLU A 307 -145.90 17.67 -17.85
CA GLU A 307 -146.73 16.61 -17.24
C GLU A 307 -147.75 17.17 -16.22
N ASP A 308 -147.53 18.36 -15.67
CA ASP A 308 -148.51 19.14 -14.89
C ASP A 308 -149.51 19.85 -15.82
N GLU A 309 -149.05 20.49 -16.90
CA GLU A 309 -149.91 21.15 -17.90
C GLU A 309 -150.78 20.14 -18.69
N ALA A 310 -150.28 18.92 -18.89
CA ALA A 310 -151.12 17.82 -19.39
C ALA A 310 -152.24 17.47 -18.41
N ARG A 311 -151.97 17.47 -17.10
CA ARG A 311 -152.98 17.21 -16.05
C ARG A 311 -153.99 18.36 -15.90
N THR A 312 -153.58 19.62 -16.06
CA THR A 312 -154.54 20.74 -16.11
C THR A 312 -155.44 20.63 -17.34
N ALA A 313 -154.91 20.25 -18.50
CA ALA A 313 -155.69 20.00 -19.71
C ALA A 313 -156.68 18.83 -19.56
N GLU A 314 -156.27 17.71 -18.95
CA GLU A 314 -157.17 16.61 -18.60
C GLU A 314 -158.27 17.05 -17.63
N GLU A 315 -157.92 17.84 -16.60
CA GLU A 315 -158.90 18.43 -15.68
C GLU A 315 -159.89 19.38 -16.38
N PHE A 316 -159.44 20.17 -17.35
CA PHE A 316 -160.32 21.02 -18.17
C PHE A 316 -161.28 20.19 -19.02
N SER A 317 -160.82 19.10 -19.64
CA SER A 317 -161.69 18.19 -20.40
C SER A 317 -162.75 17.53 -19.52
N ARG A 318 -162.35 17.03 -18.34
CA ARG A 318 -163.24 16.41 -17.34
C ARG A 318 -164.26 17.40 -16.76
N LYS A 319 -163.89 18.69 -16.64
CA LYS A 319 -164.81 19.75 -16.23
C LYS A 319 -165.82 20.08 -17.34
N LEU A 320 -165.40 20.15 -18.60
CA LEU A 320 -166.29 20.33 -19.76
C LEU A 320 -167.32 19.19 -19.89
N GLU A 321 -166.88 17.93 -19.72
CA GLU A 321 -167.76 16.75 -19.80
C GLU A 321 -168.86 16.75 -18.71
N GLN A 322 -168.55 17.27 -17.52
CA GLN A 322 -169.52 17.41 -16.43
C GLN A 322 -170.44 18.64 -16.56
N TRP A 323 -170.07 19.64 -17.37
CA TRP A 323 -170.95 20.76 -17.75
C TRP A 323 -172.01 20.33 -18.79
N GLY A 324 -171.67 19.40 -19.70
CA GLY A 324 -172.58 18.93 -20.74
C GLY A 324 -173.89 18.29 -20.22
N ASN A 325 -173.86 17.70 -19.01
CA ASN A 325 -175.01 17.02 -18.42
C ASN A 325 -175.76 17.82 -17.34
N ARG A 326 -175.47 19.12 -17.16
CA ARG A 326 -176.16 19.98 -16.17
C ARG A 326 -176.62 21.36 -16.71
N LEU A 327 -176.79 21.50 -18.03
CA LEU A 327 -177.53 22.63 -18.64
C LEU A 327 -178.80 22.16 -19.39
N LYS A 328 -179.78 21.70 -18.61
CA LYS A 328 -181.21 21.78 -18.94
C LYS A 328 -181.98 22.17 -17.69
N ASP A 329 -181.83 23.43 -17.31
CA ASP A 329 -182.91 24.36 -16.91
C ASP A 329 -182.31 25.65 -16.31
N GLN A 330 -182.94 26.79 -16.63
CA GLN A 330 -182.82 28.12 -15.99
C GLN A 330 -181.51 28.96 -16.11
N ASP A 331 -181.53 29.89 -17.06
CA ASP A 331 -181.58 31.36 -16.85
C ASP A 331 -180.47 32.15 -16.07
N PHE A 332 -179.86 33.08 -16.82
CA PHE A 332 -179.55 34.50 -16.49
C PHE A 332 -178.45 34.95 -15.47
N ASN A 333 -177.54 35.79 -16.01
CA ASN A 333 -176.99 37.08 -15.48
C ASN A 333 -175.76 37.20 -14.53
N VAL A 334 -174.75 37.98 -15.01
CA VAL A 334 -174.13 39.20 -14.38
C VAL A 334 -173.28 39.11 -13.08
N ASN A 335 -171.97 39.50 -13.21
CA ASN A 335 -171.12 40.40 -12.36
C ASN A 335 -170.94 40.04 -10.84
N VAL A 336 -169.89 40.34 -10.03
CA VAL A 336 -168.72 41.26 -9.93
C VAL A 336 -167.63 40.53 -9.08
N GLY A 337 -166.30 40.77 -9.06
CA GLY A 337 -165.40 41.63 -9.84
C GLY A 337 -164.52 42.61 -9.03
N HIS A 338 -163.39 42.22 -8.40
CA HIS A 338 -162.45 43.20 -7.79
C HIS A 338 -160.94 42.80 -7.70
N GLU A 339 -160.08 43.79 -7.97
CA GLU A 339 -158.63 43.93 -7.67
C GLU A 339 -158.36 44.26 -6.17
N PRO A 340 -157.11 44.29 -5.62
CA PRO A 340 -155.79 44.56 -6.23
C PRO A 340 -154.71 43.48 -5.87
N ASP A 341 -153.37 43.64 -5.79
CA ASP A 341 -152.47 44.83 -5.73
C ASP A 341 -151.00 44.52 -6.16
N PHE A 342 -150.14 45.55 -6.08
CA PHE A 342 -148.72 45.63 -6.45
C PHE A 342 -147.72 45.01 -5.44
N ILE A 343 -146.50 44.71 -5.91
CA ILE A 343 -145.26 45.44 -5.51
C ILE A 343 -144.09 45.18 -6.47
N ARG A 344 -143.18 46.15 -6.56
CA ARG A 344 -142.00 46.20 -7.45
C ARG A 344 -140.81 46.77 -6.68
N LEU A 345 -139.65 46.12 -6.73
CA LEU A 345 -138.39 46.66 -6.20
C LEU A 345 -137.20 46.40 -7.14
N GLN A 346 -136.10 47.10 -6.86
CA GLN A 346 -134.96 47.39 -7.75
C GLN A 346 -133.73 47.71 -6.84
N GLN A 347 -132.54 47.89 -7.43
CA GLN A 347 -131.33 48.49 -6.80
C GLN A 347 -130.53 47.54 -5.85
N ASN A 348 -129.22 47.70 -5.60
CA ASN A 348 -128.19 48.57 -6.21
C ASN A 348 -126.74 48.03 -6.04
N THR A 349 -125.76 48.81 -6.51
CA THR A 349 -124.30 48.62 -6.43
C THR A 349 -123.65 49.17 -5.14
N GLY A 350 -122.43 48.69 -4.82
CA GLY A 350 -121.47 49.27 -3.86
C GLY A 350 -121.18 48.34 -2.67
N THR A 351 -120.02 48.22 -2.01
CA THR A 351 -118.60 48.66 -2.08
C THR A 351 -118.15 48.89 -0.61
N GLU A 352 -116.86 48.67 -0.32
CA GLU A 352 -116.22 48.86 1.01
C GLU A 352 -116.63 47.87 2.14
N ALA A 353 -115.77 47.55 3.12
CA ALA A 353 -114.29 47.52 3.13
C ALA A 353 -113.80 46.66 4.32
N ALA A 354 -112.69 45.94 4.15
CA ALA A 354 -111.91 45.36 5.25
C ALA A 354 -110.46 45.15 4.80
N VAL A 355 -109.58 46.10 5.11
CA VAL A 355 -108.15 46.05 4.77
C VAL A 355 -107.35 45.43 5.91
N VAL A 356 -106.48 44.47 5.57
CA VAL A 356 -105.17 44.34 6.22
C VAL A 356 -104.12 44.33 5.11
N SER A 357 -103.34 45.40 5.09
CA SER A 357 -102.18 45.66 4.22
C SER A 357 -101.12 44.55 4.37
N GLU A 358 -100.50 44.08 3.27
CA GLU A 358 -99.15 44.46 2.79
C GLU A 358 -97.99 43.97 3.68
N ASN A 359 -96.76 43.74 3.22
CA ASN A 359 -96.11 43.69 1.88
C ASN A 359 -95.05 42.55 1.98
N GLY A 360 -94.30 42.12 0.97
CA GLY A 360 -93.95 42.61 -0.36
C GLY A 360 -92.53 42.08 -0.71
N PRO A 361 -92.08 42.13 -1.97
CA PRO A 361 -90.81 41.53 -2.44
C PRO A 361 -89.58 42.47 -2.15
N SER A 362 -88.34 42.24 -2.58
CA SER A 362 -87.85 41.57 -3.81
C SER A 362 -86.36 41.16 -3.80
N ASP A 363 -85.94 40.65 -4.97
CA ASP A 363 -84.62 40.17 -5.41
C ASP A 363 -83.39 41.11 -5.32
N GLU A 364 -82.24 40.51 -5.67
CA GLU A 364 -81.18 41.01 -6.59
C GLU A 364 -79.74 41.32 -6.10
N SER A 365 -78.78 40.56 -6.67
CA SER A 365 -77.46 40.97 -7.22
C SER A 365 -76.13 40.97 -6.39
N TYR A 366 -75.21 40.10 -6.86
CA TYR A 366 -73.75 40.20 -7.12
C TYR A 366 -72.69 40.94 -6.24
N GLU A 367 -71.60 40.17 -5.96
CA GLU A 367 -70.15 40.50 -5.94
C GLU A 367 -69.43 41.35 -4.84
N LYS A 368 -68.42 40.68 -4.25
CA LYS A 368 -67.00 41.09 -3.97
C LYS A 368 -66.54 41.76 -2.66
N ILE A 369 -65.39 41.21 -2.18
CA ILE A 369 -64.28 41.81 -1.40
C ILE A 369 -64.64 42.29 0.03
N GLU A 370 -64.30 41.57 1.11
CA GLU A 370 -62.95 41.24 1.65
C GLU A 370 -62.30 42.42 2.42
N GLU A 371 -62.41 42.39 3.76
CA GLU A 371 -61.28 42.69 4.67
C GLU A 371 -61.57 42.23 6.12
N GLN A 372 -60.56 42.31 6.98
CA GLN A 372 -60.65 42.31 8.46
C GLN A 372 -61.28 41.10 9.19
N ASN A 373 -60.59 39.94 9.18
CA ASN A 373 -60.48 39.10 10.39
C ASN A 373 -59.32 38.07 10.41
N GLN A 374 -58.13 38.43 9.89
CA GLN A 374 -56.94 37.56 9.92
C GLN A 374 -56.13 37.60 11.24
N SER A 375 -56.49 38.46 12.20
CA SER A 375 -55.64 38.75 13.38
C SER A 375 -55.47 37.60 14.37
N SER A 376 -56.38 36.63 14.44
CA SER A 376 -56.36 35.55 15.45
C SER A 376 -55.57 34.31 15.03
N THR A 377 -55.33 34.13 13.73
CA THR A 377 -54.58 32.97 13.19
C THR A 377 -53.08 33.21 13.18
N MET A 378 -52.64 34.46 12.98
CA MET A 378 -51.22 34.78 12.86
C MET A 378 -50.47 34.66 14.19
N ASP A 379 -51.05 35.11 15.31
CA ASP A 379 -50.45 34.93 16.65
C ASP A 379 -50.31 33.45 17.04
N ALA A 380 -51.26 32.59 16.64
CA ALA A 380 -51.16 31.15 16.85
C ALA A 380 -50.04 30.51 16.00
N LEU A 381 -49.78 31.03 14.80
CA LEU A 381 -48.66 30.64 13.93
C LEU A 381 -47.30 31.17 14.45
N ILE A 382 -47.26 32.39 14.99
CA ILE A 382 -46.08 32.98 15.61
C ILE A 382 -45.72 32.25 16.91
N GLY A 383 -46.70 31.84 17.71
CA GLY A 383 -46.51 30.96 18.87
C GLY A 383 -45.86 29.63 18.48
N LYS A 384 -46.50 28.88 17.57
CA LYS A 384 -46.00 27.56 17.12
C LYS A 384 -44.66 27.62 16.40
N SER A 385 -44.40 28.63 15.57
CA SER A 385 -43.09 28.79 14.92
C SER A 385 -41.97 29.12 15.92
N ARG A 386 -42.27 29.84 17.01
CA ARG A 386 -41.33 30.12 18.10
C ARG A 386 -41.02 28.89 18.95
N GLU A 387 -41.97 27.98 19.11
CA GLU A 387 -41.76 26.66 19.73
C GLU A 387 -40.95 25.74 18.80
N PHE A 388 -41.31 25.66 17.53
CA PHE A 388 -40.57 24.89 16.52
C PHE A 388 -39.12 25.38 16.39
N GLY A 389 -38.91 26.70 16.41
CA GLY A 389 -37.59 27.32 16.44
C GLY A 389 -36.78 26.99 17.69
N ARG A 390 -37.41 26.85 18.88
CA ARG A 390 -36.72 26.36 20.09
C ARG A 390 -36.28 24.91 19.94
N VAL A 391 -37.12 24.04 19.39
CA VAL A 391 -36.78 22.62 19.15
C VAL A 391 -35.65 22.49 18.12
N LEU A 392 -35.70 23.27 17.03
CA LEU A 392 -34.62 23.34 16.03
C LEU A 392 -33.30 23.83 16.64
N MET A 393 -33.33 24.90 17.45
CA MET A 393 -32.12 25.42 18.10
C MET A 393 -31.55 24.45 19.14
N ASP A 394 -32.38 23.74 19.91
CA ASP A 394 -31.91 22.72 20.85
C ASP A 394 -31.33 21.49 20.12
N ALA A 395 -31.93 21.07 19.01
CA ALA A 395 -31.36 20.06 18.12
C ALA A 395 -30.01 20.51 17.52
N PHE A 396 -29.89 21.78 17.12
CA PHE A 396 -28.64 22.34 16.58
C PHE A 396 -27.54 22.44 17.66
N VAL A 397 -27.89 22.81 18.90
CA VAL A 397 -26.96 22.82 20.04
C VAL A 397 -26.53 21.40 20.43
N ARG A 398 -27.42 20.40 20.34
CA ARG A 398 -27.07 18.98 20.52
C ARG A 398 -26.12 18.50 19.43
N LEU A 399 -26.38 18.85 18.17
CA LEU A 399 -25.50 18.52 17.04
C LEU A 399 -24.12 19.16 17.19
N LEU A 400 -24.04 20.42 17.61
CA LEU A 400 -22.76 21.11 17.88
C LEU A 400 -21.98 20.48 19.04
N LYS A 401 -22.66 20.06 20.12
CA LYS A 401 -22.02 19.32 21.22
C LYS A 401 -21.49 17.96 20.76
N PHE A 402 -22.30 17.19 20.03
CA PHE A 402 -21.89 15.90 19.47
C PHE A 402 -20.67 16.06 18.53
N LEU A 403 -20.65 17.09 17.68
CA LEU A 403 -19.49 17.40 16.85
C LEU A 403 -18.26 17.82 17.66
N GLN A 404 -18.41 18.52 18.79
CA GLN A 404 -17.30 18.83 19.70
C GLN A 404 -16.76 17.57 20.42
N GLU A 405 -17.64 16.68 20.86
CA GLU A 405 -17.30 15.40 21.50
C GLU A 405 -16.56 14.49 20.51
N LEU A 406 -17.09 14.33 19.29
CA LEU A 406 -16.48 13.54 18.21
C LEU A 406 -15.10 14.13 17.78
N LEU A 407 -14.98 15.46 17.71
CA LEU A 407 -13.68 16.13 17.48
C LEU A 407 -12.71 16.00 18.67
N HIS A 408 -13.19 15.82 19.89
CA HIS A 408 -12.35 15.54 21.05
C HIS A 408 -11.86 14.08 21.04
N GLU A 409 -12.75 13.13 20.75
CA GLU A 409 -12.44 11.71 20.61
C GLU A 409 -11.45 11.44 19.47
N ILE A 410 -11.64 12.07 18.30
CA ILE A 410 -10.66 12.05 17.20
C ILE A 410 -9.31 12.62 17.64
N LYS A 411 -9.28 13.72 18.40
CA LYS A 411 -8.01 14.29 18.91
C LYS A 411 -7.31 13.34 19.88
N VAL A 412 -8.04 12.71 20.80
CA VAL A 412 -7.50 11.71 21.73
C VAL A 412 -6.96 10.51 20.96
N PHE A 413 -7.71 9.99 19.98
CA PHE A 413 -7.28 8.90 19.12
C PHE A 413 -6.02 9.24 18.31
N ILE A 414 -5.94 10.45 17.75
CA ILE A 414 -4.72 10.94 17.07
C ILE A 414 -3.55 11.07 18.04
N THR A 415 -3.73 11.56 19.27
CA THR A 415 -2.63 11.59 20.26
C THR A 415 -2.18 10.19 20.67
N VAL A 416 -3.09 9.23 20.86
CA VAL A 416 -2.76 7.84 21.17
C VAL A 416 -2.05 7.16 19.99
N LEU A 417 -2.44 7.46 18.74
CA LEU A 417 -1.72 6.97 17.55
C LEU A 417 -0.34 7.60 17.42
N LEU A 418 -0.18 8.90 17.67
CA LEU A 418 1.12 9.58 17.66
C LEU A 418 2.04 9.09 18.78
N GLU A 419 1.50 8.83 19.97
CA GLU A 419 2.26 8.28 21.10
C GLU A 419 2.61 6.80 20.88
N ARG A 420 1.71 5.99 20.30
CA ARG A 420 1.99 4.58 19.95
C ARG A 420 2.93 4.46 18.75
N ALA A 421 2.90 5.39 17.79
CA ALA A 421 3.89 5.49 16.73
C ALA A 421 5.24 5.96 17.28
N GLY A 422 5.26 7.04 18.08
CA GLY A 422 6.45 7.56 18.75
C GLY A 422 7.12 6.53 19.65
N GLY A 423 6.34 5.77 20.40
CA GLY A 423 6.79 4.62 21.20
C GLY A 423 7.47 3.56 20.33
N ARG A 424 6.84 3.13 19.23
CA ARG A 424 7.47 2.17 18.29
C ARG A 424 8.72 2.72 17.62
N PHE A 425 8.79 4.02 17.30
CA PHE A 425 10.00 4.67 16.80
C PHE A 425 11.10 4.77 17.85
N HIS A 426 10.77 5.03 19.12
CA HIS A 426 11.74 5.09 20.21
C HIS A 426 12.24 3.70 20.58
N GLU A 427 11.35 2.70 20.61
CA GLU A 427 11.68 1.28 20.82
C GLU A 427 12.53 0.72 19.67
N ALA A 428 12.20 1.03 18.41
CA ALA A 428 13.03 0.68 17.26
C ALA A 428 14.40 1.39 17.30
N ARG A 429 14.45 2.65 17.73
CA ARG A 429 15.71 3.39 17.91
C ARG A 429 16.58 2.81 19.02
N ILE A 430 16.00 2.46 20.18
CA ILE A 430 16.69 1.79 21.28
C ILE A 430 17.19 0.41 20.82
N ARG A 431 16.36 -0.38 20.14
CA ARG A 431 16.72 -1.69 19.59
C ARG A 431 17.83 -1.61 18.53
N CYS A 432 17.85 -0.57 17.70
CA CYS A 432 18.98 -0.29 16.79
C CYS A 432 20.25 0.12 17.56
N VAL A 433 20.14 0.98 18.58
CA VAL A 433 21.29 1.41 19.39
C VAL A 433 21.88 0.23 20.17
N GLU A 434 21.06 -0.58 20.83
CA GLU A 434 21.51 -1.81 21.52
C GLU A 434 22.08 -2.88 20.56
N GLY A 435 21.53 -2.99 19.35
CA GLY A 435 22.11 -3.82 18.30
C GLY A 435 23.50 -3.35 17.93
N THR A 436 23.66 -2.05 17.67
CA THR A 436 24.95 -1.46 17.29
C THR A 436 25.97 -1.47 18.42
N THR A 437 25.59 -1.28 19.69
CA THR A 437 26.55 -1.38 20.80
C THR A 437 27.04 -2.80 21.02
N ARG A 438 26.17 -3.82 20.92
CA ARG A 438 26.60 -5.23 21.03
C ARG A 438 27.55 -5.63 19.89
N THR A 439 27.33 -5.16 18.65
CA THR A 439 28.30 -5.35 17.56
C THR A 439 29.60 -4.57 17.79
N MET A 440 29.51 -3.36 18.36
CA MET A 440 30.67 -2.50 18.65
C MET A 440 31.56 -3.09 19.76
N GLU A 441 30.99 -3.76 20.76
CA GLU A 441 31.75 -4.44 21.82
C GLU A 441 32.43 -5.72 21.32
N GLY A 442 31.76 -6.51 20.46
CA GLY A 442 32.39 -7.65 19.78
C GLY A 442 33.56 -7.26 18.87
N LEU A 443 33.39 -6.20 18.06
CA LEU A 443 34.44 -5.62 17.23
C LEU A 443 35.56 -4.95 18.03
N LYS A 444 35.39 -4.69 19.33
CA LYS A 444 36.44 -4.13 20.19
C LYS A 444 37.40 -5.18 20.76
N GLN A 445 37.05 -6.45 20.66
CA GLN A 445 37.89 -7.58 21.09
C GLN A 445 38.67 -8.23 19.94
N THR A 446 38.52 -7.73 18.70
CA THR A 446 39.11 -8.32 17.50
C THR A 446 39.79 -7.28 16.59
N VAL A 447 41.05 -7.55 16.24
CA VAL A 447 41.90 -6.86 15.24
C VAL A 447 42.52 -5.49 15.66
N PRO A 448 43.80 -5.16 15.28
CA PRO A 448 44.52 -3.98 15.80
C PRO A 448 44.37 -2.66 15.01
N SER A 449 45.14 -1.65 15.43
CA SER A 449 44.99 -0.19 15.21
C SER A 449 45.10 0.39 13.78
N SER A 450 45.12 -0.40 12.71
CA SER A 450 45.44 0.11 11.35
C SER A 450 44.30 0.90 10.64
N VAL A 451 43.06 0.82 11.14
CA VAL A 451 41.86 1.31 10.42
C VAL A 451 41.53 2.80 10.67
N ALA A 452 42.36 3.52 11.43
CA ALA A 452 42.10 4.90 11.86
C ALA A 452 41.79 5.87 10.70
N GLY A 453 42.45 5.72 9.54
CA GLY A 453 42.30 6.61 8.38
C GLY A 453 40.98 6.49 7.62
N LEU A 454 40.29 5.33 7.65
CA LEU A 454 39.05 5.13 6.90
C LEU A 454 37.83 5.72 7.63
N THR A 455 37.83 5.67 8.97
CA THR A 455 36.66 6.04 9.80
C THR A 455 36.29 7.53 9.79
N SER A 456 37.20 8.42 9.41
CA SER A 456 36.96 9.86 9.29
C SER A 456 36.08 10.19 8.08
N SER A 457 36.42 9.65 6.90
CA SER A 457 35.73 9.92 5.63
C SER A 457 34.24 9.56 5.67
N LEU A 458 33.92 8.37 6.21
CA LEU A 458 32.54 7.88 6.34
C LEU A 458 31.70 8.75 7.28
N LYS A 459 32.34 9.29 8.34
CA LYS A 459 31.71 10.14 9.35
C LYS A 459 31.38 11.54 8.81
N GLU A 460 32.21 12.08 7.90
CA GLU A 460 31.94 13.37 7.27
C GLU A 460 30.83 13.27 6.20
N GLY A 461 30.80 12.18 5.43
CA GLY A 461 29.72 11.91 4.47
C GLY A 461 28.36 11.71 5.12
N THR A 462 28.30 10.97 6.24
CA THR A 462 27.03 10.75 6.97
C THR A 462 26.52 12.00 7.68
N LEU A 463 27.39 12.89 8.17
CA LEU A 463 26.96 14.17 8.74
C LEU A 463 26.34 15.10 7.69
N LYS A 464 26.94 15.21 6.49
CA LYS A 464 26.38 16.03 5.39
C LYS A 464 24.99 15.56 4.97
N ALA A 465 24.79 14.25 4.84
CA ALA A 465 23.47 13.69 4.55
C ALA A 465 22.43 14.00 5.64
N ILE A 466 22.81 14.03 6.91
CA ILE A 466 21.90 14.38 8.02
C ILE A 466 21.49 15.85 7.97
N ASP A 467 22.41 16.77 7.67
CA ASP A 467 22.09 18.19 7.56
C ASP A 467 21.25 18.52 6.30
N GLU A 468 21.51 17.87 5.16
CA GLU A 468 20.66 17.98 3.95
C GLU A 468 19.22 17.51 4.21
N TRP A 469 19.03 16.40 4.91
CA TRP A 469 17.71 15.90 5.29
C TRP A 469 16.99 16.83 6.28
N LYS A 470 17.74 17.44 7.20
CA LYS A 470 17.21 18.43 8.14
C LYS A 470 16.75 19.70 7.41
N GLU A 471 17.53 20.22 6.48
CA GLU A 471 17.16 21.39 5.67
C GLU A 471 15.93 21.09 4.78
N GLY A 472 15.83 19.87 4.24
CA GLY A 472 14.65 19.38 3.53
C GLY A 472 13.39 19.32 4.40
N ALA A 473 13.51 18.84 5.64
CA ALA A 473 12.41 18.81 6.61
C ALA A 473 11.95 20.22 7.03
N GLU A 474 12.88 21.15 7.23
CA GLU A 474 12.56 22.55 7.55
C GLU A 474 11.86 23.26 6.36
N LYS A 475 12.30 23.02 5.11
CA LYS A 475 11.63 23.50 3.89
C LYS A 475 10.20 22.94 3.72
N LEU A 476 9.96 21.68 4.09
CA LEU A 476 8.61 21.10 4.12
C LEU A 476 7.73 21.69 5.24
N SER A 477 8.31 21.89 6.44
CA SER A 477 7.63 22.51 7.59
C SER A 477 7.16 23.94 7.28
N GLN A 478 7.96 24.73 6.57
CA GLN A 478 7.57 26.08 6.15
C GLN A 478 6.42 26.08 5.12
N LYS A 479 6.38 25.11 4.19
CA LYS A 479 5.29 25.00 3.20
C LYS A 479 3.92 24.70 3.81
N PHE A 480 3.87 24.08 4.99
CA PHE A 480 2.63 23.85 5.74
C PHE A 480 2.27 25.00 6.71
N LYS A 481 2.94 26.16 6.61
CA LYS A 481 2.80 27.27 7.57
C LYS A 481 2.60 28.66 6.95
N ALA A 482 2.35 28.71 5.64
CA ALA A 482 1.71 29.85 4.99
C ALA A 482 0.17 29.71 5.12
N PRO A 483 -0.59 30.82 5.21
CA PRO A 483 -2.04 30.80 5.44
C PRO A 483 -2.88 30.42 4.22
#